data_AF-A0A963KPQ5-F1
#
_entry.id   AF-A0A963KPQ5-F1
#
_cell.length_a   1.000
_cell.length_b   1.000
_cell.length_c   1.000
_cell.angle_alpha   90.00
_cell.angle_beta   90.00
_cell.angle_gamma   90.00
#
_symmetry.space_group_name_H-M   'P 1'
#
loop_
_entity.id
_entity.type
_entity.pdbx_description
1 polymer ?
#
loop_
_entity_poly.entity_id
_entity_poly.type
_entity_poly.pdbx_seq_one_letter_code
_entity_poly.pdbx_strand_id
1 'polypeptide(L)'
;MFYDLFDLHRRQWDSWLGMALQAGGQSPFLAAHAEIIRRSFGSQRPGSMSLEDAVRQDAAAPVEIVELPRPSAFCRLMRFKRGRGGAEVLFIAPYSGYATAVTSPLIAALGDVIVTDWADAKDVPLDEGRFGLDEQIELVARLIAGMDGTPLLAGLSQSGPVVLAGALLAHARGSALPPGIILLGSPVDTRQAAGPLQHWLDLLPEGSLESQLAAVTPERYRGAGRKVYPGFYQLMTYAATNPGSYLETQAGLWSELL
;
A
#
# COMPACT_ATOMS: atom_id res chain seq x y z
N MET A 1 4.20 -7.86 22.05
CA MET A 1 3.09 -7.99 23.05
C MET A 1 1.76 -7.50 22.48
N PHE A 2 1.66 -6.29 21.92
CA PHE A 2 0.39 -5.80 21.35
C PHE A 2 -0.02 -6.46 20.03
N TYR A 3 0.90 -6.84 19.15
CA TYR A 3 0.56 -7.49 17.88
C TYR A 3 -0.25 -8.78 18.07
N ASP A 4 0.21 -9.68 18.97
CA ASP A 4 -0.53 -10.91 19.27
C ASP A 4 -1.84 -10.65 20.00
N LEU A 5 -1.91 -9.62 20.86
CA LEU A 5 -3.14 -9.21 21.52
C LEU A 5 -4.19 -8.71 20.50
N PHE A 6 -3.78 -7.83 19.58
CA PHE A 6 -4.65 -7.31 18.53
C PHE A 6 -5.04 -8.38 17.52
N ASP A 7 -4.12 -9.27 17.13
CA ASP A 7 -4.45 -10.38 16.23
C ASP A 7 -5.33 -11.45 16.91
N LEU A 8 -5.15 -11.67 18.22
CA LEU A 8 -6.06 -12.50 19.02
C LEU A 8 -7.46 -11.86 19.09
N HIS A 9 -7.54 -10.56 19.42
CA HIS A 9 -8.80 -9.83 19.42
C HIS A 9 -9.46 -9.85 18.04
N ARG A 10 -8.70 -9.67 16.96
CA ARG A 10 -9.19 -9.78 15.58
C ARG A 10 -9.81 -11.15 15.33
N ARG A 11 -9.12 -12.26 15.66
CA ARG A 11 -9.64 -13.62 15.47
C ARG A 11 -10.90 -13.89 16.31
N GLN A 12 -10.96 -13.35 17.53
CA GLN A 12 -12.15 -13.44 18.37
C GLN A 12 -13.32 -12.66 17.76
N TRP A 13 -13.07 -11.45 17.25
CA TRP A 13 -14.06 -10.67 16.51
C TRP A 13 -14.53 -11.38 15.24
N ASP A 14 -13.63 -11.92 14.42
CA ASP A 14 -14.00 -12.65 13.20
C ASP A 14 -14.90 -13.87 13.53
N SER A 15 -14.58 -14.58 14.61
CA SER A 15 -15.38 -15.73 15.07
C SER A 15 -16.74 -15.30 15.60
N TRP A 16 -16.79 -14.24 16.40
CA TRP A 16 -18.02 -13.70 16.98
C TRP A 16 -18.93 -13.09 15.90
N LEU A 17 -18.36 -12.36 14.94
CA LEU A 17 -19.07 -11.83 13.77
C LEU A 17 -19.58 -12.93 12.87
N GLY A 18 -18.79 -13.99 12.64
CA GLY A 18 -19.24 -15.17 11.90
C GLY A 18 -20.47 -15.82 12.55
N MET A 19 -20.45 -15.98 13.88
CA MET A 19 -21.60 -16.46 14.63
C MET A 19 -22.80 -15.50 14.55
N ALA A 20 -22.58 -14.19 14.68
CA ALA A 20 -23.64 -13.18 14.63
C ALA A 20 -24.31 -13.12 13.24
N LEU A 21 -23.54 -13.25 12.16
CA LEU A 21 -24.05 -13.32 10.79
C LEU A 21 -24.84 -14.61 10.54
N GLN A 22 -24.38 -15.74 11.07
CA GLN A 22 -25.13 -17.00 10.99
C GLN A 22 -26.43 -16.97 11.79
N ALA A 23 -26.42 -16.35 12.97
CA ALA A 23 -27.60 -16.23 13.85
C ALA A 23 -28.58 -15.13 13.39
N GLY A 24 -28.09 -14.06 12.77
CA GLY A 24 -28.86 -12.88 12.37
C GLY A 24 -29.57 -12.97 11.02
N GLY A 25 -29.40 -14.06 10.27
CA GLY A 25 -29.98 -14.24 8.93
C GLY A 25 -29.41 -13.26 7.88
N GLN A 26 -30.14 -13.02 6.78
CA GLN A 26 -29.74 -12.07 5.73
C GLN A 26 -30.01 -10.60 6.09
N SER A 27 -29.70 -10.17 7.32
CA SER A 27 -29.83 -8.77 7.71
C SER A 27 -28.74 -7.93 7.04
N PRO A 28 -29.07 -6.99 6.13
CA PRO A 28 -28.08 -6.13 5.48
C PRO A 28 -27.32 -5.27 6.49
N PHE A 29 -27.99 -4.85 7.56
CA PHE A 29 -27.39 -4.07 8.63
C PHE A 29 -26.31 -4.84 9.40
N LEU A 30 -26.59 -6.09 9.80
CA LEU A 30 -25.59 -6.93 10.49
C LEU A 30 -24.43 -7.29 9.57
N ALA A 31 -24.71 -7.54 8.28
CA ALA A 31 -23.70 -7.77 7.26
C ALA A 31 -22.77 -6.55 7.08
N ALA A 32 -23.34 -5.36 6.92
CA ALA A 32 -22.60 -4.10 6.82
C ALA A 32 -21.76 -3.82 8.09
N HIS A 33 -22.33 -4.05 9.28
CA HIS A 33 -21.61 -3.84 10.54
C HIS A 33 -20.41 -4.79 10.68
N ALA A 34 -20.61 -6.09 10.39
CA ALA A 34 -19.54 -7.08 10.43
C ALA A 34 -18.45 -6.78 9.41
N GLU A 35 -18.83 -6.33 8.22
CA GLU A 35 -17.92 -5.92 7.16
C GLU A 35 -17.02 -4.75 7.59
N ILE A 36 -17.59 -3.73 8.25
CA ILE A 36 -16.85 -2.55 8.72
C ILE A 36 -15.87 -2.89 9.83
N ILE A 37 -16.28 -3.72 10.80
CA ILE A 37 -15.38 -4.20 11.86
C ILE A 37 -14.24 -4.99 11.22
N ARG A 38 -14.57 -5.90 10.30
CA ARG A 38 -13.55 -6.72 9.61
C ARG A 38 -12.60 -5.86 8.77
N ARG A 39 -13.04 -4.76 8.16
CA ARG A 39 -12.16 -3.81 7.44
C ARG A 39 -11.31 -2.97 8.39
N SER A 40 -11.83 -2.63 9.56
CA SER A 40 -11.13 -1.81 10.56
C SER A 40 -10.05 -2.58 11.31
N PHE A 41 -10.24 -3.89 11.50
CA PHE A 41 -9.33 -4.74 12.27
C PHE A 41 -8.58 -5.79 11.43
N GLY A 42 -8.94 -5.98 10.16
CA GLY A 42 -8.29 -6.95 9.27
C GLY A 42 -7.07 -6.38 8.55
N SER A 43 -5.93 -7.08 8.59
CA SER A 43 -4.98 -7.03 7.46
C SER A 43 -5.63 -7.72 6.27
N GLN A 44 -5.48 -7.18 5.05
CA GLN A 44 -6.09 -7.62 3.78
C GLN A 44 -6.87 -8.95 3.82
N ARG A 45 -8.15 -8.89 3.41
CA ARG A 45 -9.05 -10.04 3.23
C ARG A 45 -8.30 -11.27 2.67
N PRO A 46 -8.54 -12.47 3.18
CA PRO A 46 -8.63 -13.63 2.30
C PRO A 46 -9.72 -13.32 1.26
N GLY A 47 -9.34 -13.08 0.00
CA GLY A 47 -10.27 -12.71 -1.08
C GLY A 47 -10.47 -11.19 -1.30
N SER A 48 -9.50 -10.34 -0.96
CA SER A 48 -9.45 -8.99 -1.56
C SER A 48 -9.27 -9.14 -3.07
N MET A 49 -9.99 -8.32 -3.83
CA MET A 49 -9.86 -8.26 -5.28
C MET A 49 -8.39 -8.02 -5.65
N SER A 50 -7.87 -8.84 -6.56
CA SER A 50 -6.51 -8.68 -7.08
C SER A 50 -6.38 -7.32 -7.77
N LEU A 51 -5.16 -6.78 -7.87
CA LEU A 51 -4.93 -5.55 -8.62
C LEU A 51 -5.42 -5.69 -10.05
N GLU A 52 -5.17 -6.85 -10.64
CA GLU A 52 -5.54 -7.23 -11.98
C GLU A 52 -7.06 -7.15 -12.19
N ASP A 53 -7.83 -7.74 -11.28
CA ASP A 53 -9.30 -7.75 -11.38
C ASP A 53 -9.90 -6.36 -11.16
N ALA A 54 -9.34 -5.58 -10.24
CA ALA A 54 -9.81 -4.22 -10.00
C ALA A 54 -9.50 -3.30 -11.18
N VAL A 55 -8.31 -3.40 -11.77
CA VAL A 55 -7.98 -2.63 -12.99
C VAL A 55 -8.87 -3.06 -14.15
N ARG A 56 -9.20 -4.36 -14.30
CA ARG A 56 -10.17 -4.82 -15.31
C ARG A 56 -11.56 -4.21 -15.10
N GLN A 57 -12.00 -4.11 -13.84
CA GLN A 57 -13.29 -3.53 -13.51
C GLN A 57 -13.34 -2.02 -13.80
N ASP A 58 -12.27 -1.28 -13.50
CA ASP A 58 -12.21 0.17 -13.68
C ASP A 58 -11.88 0.60 -15.11
N ALA A 59 -11.34 -0.30 -15.94
CA ALA A 59 -10.93 0.01 -17.30
C ALA A 59 -12.12 0.16 -18.26
N ALA A 60 -12.16 1.28 -18.98
CA ALA A 60 -13.16 1.52 -20.04
C ALA A 60 -12.97 0.64 -21.30
N ALA A 61 -11.84 -0.08 -21.41
CA ALA A 61 -11.50 -0.94 -22.55
C ALA A 61 -10.67 -2.14 -22.06
N PRO A 62 -10.60 -3.25 -22.83
CA PRO A 62 -9.77 -4.40 -22.49
C PRO A 62 -8.32 -4.00 -22.20
N VAL A 63 -7.76 -4.61 -21.15
CA VAL A 63 -6.37 -4.40 -20.73
C VAL A 63 -5.63 -5.73 -20.80
N GLU A 64 -4.52 -5.78 -21.53
CA GLU A 64 -3.59 -6.90 -21.47
C GLU A 64 -2.75 -6.77 -20.21
N ILE A 65 -2.71 -7.83 -19.39
CA ILE A 65 -2.02 -7.83 -18.11
C ILE A 65 -0.90 -8.88 -18.15
N VAL A 66 0.31 -8.46 -17.85
CA VAL A 66 1.52 -9.30 -17.90
C VAL A 66 2.28 -9.17 -16.58
N GLU A 67 2.51 -10.27 -15.88
CA GLU A 67 3.47 -10.30 -14.76
C GLU A 67 4.90 -10.34 -15.35
N LEU A 68 5.70 -9.34 -15.00
CA LEU A 68 7.10 -9.24 -15.36
C LEU A 68 7.98 -10.00 -14.35
N PRO A 69 9.25 -10.29 -14.67
CA PRO A 69 10.18 -10.92 -13.73
C PRO A 69 10.20 -10.18 -12.39
N ARG A 70 10.05 -10.93 -11.30
CA ARG A 70 9.97 -10.34 -9.96
C ARG A 70 11.29 -9.67 -9.59
N PRO A 71 11.28 -8.37 -9.22
CA PRO A 71 12.50 -7.67 -8.82
C PRO A 71 12.95 -8.00 -7.39
N SER A 72 12.07 -8.57 -6.55
CA SER A 72 12.39 -9.07 -5.21
C SER A 72 11.26 -9.95 -4.65
N ALA A 73 11.48 -10.62 -3.51
CA ALA A 73 10.41 -11.29 -2.78
C ALA A 73 9.32 -10.34 -2.24
N PHE A 74 9.63 -9.05 -2.10
CA PHE A 74 8.69 -8.03 -1.62
C PHE A 74 7.78 -7.47 -2.71
N CYS A 75 8.07 -7.70 -3.98
CA CYS A 75 7.45 -6.97 -5.07
C CYS A 75 7.19 -7.86 -6.28
N ARG A 76 5.93 -7.92 -6.70
CA ARG A 76 5.55 -8.30 -8.05
C ARG A 76 5.61 -7.06 -8.94
N LEU A 77 5.82 -7.26 -10.23
CA LEU A 77 5.85 -6.18 -11.21
C LEU A 77 4.82 -6.50 -12.29
N MET A 78 3.80 -5.66 -12.40
CA MET A 78 2.65 -5.91 -13.27
C MET A 78 2.62 -4.88 -14.38
N ARG A 79 2.57 -5.32 -15.64
CA ARG A 79 2.41 -4.46 -16.80
C ARG A 79 0.98 -4.54 -17.32
N PHE A 80 0.35 -3.38 -17.46
CA PHE A 80 -0.98 -3.16 -17.99
C PHE A 80 -0.86 -2.45 -19.33
N LYS A 81 -1.10 -3.17 -20.44
CA LYS A 81 -1.04 -2.63 -21.80
C LYS A 81 -2.42 -2.36 -22.35
N ARG A 82 -2.55 -1.22 -23.00
CA ARG A 82 -3.81 -0.69 -23.55
C ARG A 82 -3.66 -0.21 -24.99
N GLY A 83 -2.44 -0.17 -25.53
CA GLY A 83 -2.19 0.28 -26.90
C GLY A 83 -2.50 1.75 -27.11
N ARG A 84 -2.62 2.53 -26.02
CA ARG A 84 -2.74 3.99 -26.07
C ARG A 84 -1.31 4.52 -26.21
N GLY A 85 -0.92 4.87 -27.44
CA GLY A 85 0.43 5.36 -27.72
C GLY A 85 0.88 6.48 -26.77
N GLY A 86 2.17 6.56 -26.49
CA GLY A 86 2.74 7.47 -25.49
C GLY A 86 3.92 6.84 -24.77
N ALA A 87 4.51 7.57 -23.81
CA ALA A 87 5.53 7.01 -22.93
C ALA A 87 4.91 6.03 -21.92
N GLU A 88 5.49 4.84 -21.77
CA GLU A 88 5.14 3.90 -20.70
C GLU A 88 5.38 4.54 -19.34
N VAL A 89 4.50 4.29 -18.37
CA VAL A 89 4.60 4.83 -17.01
C VAL A 89 5.12 3.75 -16.07
N LEU A 90 6.22 3.99 -15.38
CA LEU A 90 6.64 3.21 -14.22
C LEU A 90 6.04 3.82 -12.96
N PHE A 91 4.99 3.18 -12.44
CA PHE A 91 4.24 3.61 -11.28
C PHE A 91 4.66 2.84 -10.02
N ILE A 92 5.22 3.55 -9.05
CA ILE A 92 5.61 2.97 -7.76
C ILE A 92 4.46 3.19 -6.77
N ALA A 93 3.70 2.12 -6.53
CA ALA A 93 2.59 2.11 -5.58
C ALA A 93 3.10 2.30 -4.13
N PRO A 94 2.27 2.77 -3.19
CA PRO A 94 2.63 2.88 -1.77
C PRO A 94 2.92 1.50 -1.13
N TYR A 95 4.10 1.37 -0.51
CA TYR A 95 4.49 0.14 0.22
C TYR A 95 3.66 -0.15 1.49
N SER A 96 3.01 0.86 2.07
CA SER A 96 2.16 0.75 3.27
C SER A 96 0.98 -0.23 3.14
N GLY A 97 0.85 -0.89 2.00
CA GLY A 97 -0.40 -1.38 1.47
C GLY A 97 -1.11 -0.23 0.79
N TYR A 98 -1.69 -0.52 -0.38
CA TYR A 98 -2.54 0.42 -1.07
C TYR A 98 -3.94 -0.19 -1.14
N ALA A 99 -4.96 0.66 -0.96
CA ALA A 99 -6.30 0.27 -1.32
C ALA A 99 -6.31 0.17 -2.84
N THR A 100 -6.54 -1.04 -3.37
CA THR A 100 -6.76 -1.26 -4.79
C THR A 100 -7.72 -0.21 -5.35
N ALA A 101 -8.75 0.17 -4.59
CA ALA A 101 -9.70 1.24 -4.88
C ALA A 101 -9.12 2.61 -5.28
N VAL A 102 -7.91 2.98 -4.85
CA VAL A 102 -7.27 4.25 -5.25
C VAL A 102 -6.33 4.05 -6.45
N THR A 103 -5.68 2.88 -6.49
CA THR A 103 -4.61 2.60 -7.45
C THR A 103 -5.18 2.10 -8.77
N SER A 104 -6.24 1.28 -8.73
CA SER A 104 -6.87 0.72 -9.92
C SER A 104 -7.53 1.78 -10.81
N PRO A 105 -8.25 2.81 -10.32
CA PRO A 105 -8.78 3.84 -11.20
C PRO A 105 -7.67 4.69 -11.84
N LEU A 106 -6.57 4.93 -11.11
CA LEU A 106 -5.42 5.66 -11.62
C LEU A 106 -4.71 4.89 -12.73
N ILE A 107 -4.34 3.63 -12.49
CA ILE A 107 -3.81 2.73 -13.54
C ILE A 107 -4.81 2.66 -14.69
N ALA A 108 -6.11 2.61 -14.35
CA ALA A 108 -7.17 2.50 -15.32
C ALA A 108 -7.46 3.78 -16.11
N ALA A 109 -6.89 4.92 -15.73
CA ALA A 109 -6.97 6.18 -16.47
C ALA A 109 -5.71 6.46 -17.31
N LEU A 110 -4.56 5.89 -16.93
CA LEU A 110 -3.28 6.08 -17.60
C LEU A 110 -3.12 5.24 -18.88
N GLY A 111 -2.04 5.48 -19.61
CA GLY A 111 -1.63 4.73 -20.82
C GLY A 111 -1.12 3.33 -20.49
N ASP A 112 -0.03 2.91 -21.13
CA ASP A 112 0.65 1.66 -20.75
C ASP A 112 1.38 1.89 -19.42
N VAL A 113 1.12 1.04 -18.42
CA VAL A 113 1.63 1.20 -17.05
C VAL A 113 2.34 -0.06 -16.58
N ILE A 114 3.53 0.08 -16.04
CA ILE A 114 4.18 -0.91 -15.19
C ILE A 114 4.04 -0.45 -13.75
N VAL A 115 3.51 -1.30 -12.88
CA VAL A 115 3.28 -0.96 -11.47
C VAL A 115 3.87 -1.99 -10.53
N THR A 116 4.44 -1.50 -9.42
CA THR A 116 4.88 -2.33 -8.30
C THR A 116 3.69 -2.81 -7.49
N ASP A 117 3.58 -4.11 -7.27
CA ASP A 117 2.58 -4.72 -6.41
C ASP A 117 3.26 -5.41 -5.22
N TRP A 118 3.02 -4.88 -4.01
CA TRP A 118 3.82 -5.21 -2.82
C TRP A 118 3.24 -6.39 -2.04
N ALA A 119 4.12 -7.33 -1.66
CA ALA A 119 3.78 -8.37 -0.70
C ALA A 119 3.68 -7.81 0.72
N ASP A 120 2.78 -8.37 1.53
CA ASP A 120 2.75 -8.07 2.97
C ASP A 120 4.06 -8.56 3.61
N ALA A 121 4.76 -7.64 4.27
CA ALA A 121 6.05 -7.90 4.90
C ALA A 121 6.02 -9.04 5.91
N LYS A 122 4.85 -9.33 6.52
CA LYS A 122 4.71 -10.47 7.44
C LYS A 122 4.88 -11.81 6.72
N ASP A 123 4.65 -11.87 5.41
CA ASP A 123 4.68 -13.09 4.61
C ASP A 123 6.01 -13.28 3.86
N VAL A 124 6.95 -12.33 3.99
CA VAL A 124 8.28 -12.39 3.38
C VAL A 124 9.34 -12.85 4.41
N PRO A 125 10.07 -13.96 4.15
CA PRO A 125 11.12 -14.47 5.03
C PRO A 125 12.24 -13.46 5.37
N LEU A 126 12.91 -13.62 6.51
CA LEU A 126 13.96 -12.69 6.95
C LEU A 126 15.24 -12.74 6.11
N ASP A 127 15.53 -13.88 5.50
CA ASP A 127 16.69 -14.08 4.63
C ASP A 127 16.56 -13.38 3.27
N GLU A 128 15.35 -12.93 2.91
CA GLU A 128 15.11 -12.01 1.78
C GLU A 128 15.55 -10.56 2.08
N GLY A 129 16.00 -10.29 3.31
CA GLY A 129 16.57 -9.02 3.73
C GLY A 129 15.58 -8.06 4.41
N ARG A 130 16.09 -6.90 4.83
CA ARG A 130 15.36 -5.94 5.67
C ARG A 130 14.22 -5.22 4.93
N PHE A 131 14.45 -4.81 3.69
CA PHE A 131 13.52 -4.03 2.85
C PHE A 131 12.93 -2.78 3.56
N GLY A 132 13.77 -1.76 3.77
CA GLY A 132 13.44 -0.43 4.27
C GLY A 132 13.48 0.63 3.17
N LEU A 133 13.76 1.89 3.53
CA LEU A 133 13.80 3.01 2.57
C LEU A 133 14.92 2.84 1.53
N ASP A 134 16.12 2.50 1.97
CA ASP A 134 17.30 2.36 1.09
C ASP A 134 17.07 1.26 0.05
N GLU A 135 16.54 0.11 0.48
CA GLU A 135 16.26 -1.01 -0.40
C GLU A 135 15.15 -0.69 -1.42
N GLN A 136 14.16 0.14 -1.04
CA GLN A 136 13.13 0.62 -1.97
C GLN A 136 13.71 1.57 -3.01
N ILE A 137 14.56 2.53 -2.61
CA ILE A 137 15.25 3.45 -3.53
C ILE A 137 16.11 2.67 -4.52
N GLU A 138 16.88 1.71 -4.01
CA GLU A 138 17.74 0.85 -4.79
C GLU A 138 16.92 -0.04 -5.76
N LEU A 139 15.78 -0.59 -5.31
CA LEU A 139 14.89 -1.36 -6.19
C LEU A 139 14.34 -0.48 -7.33
N VAL A 140 13.89 0.75 -7.05
CA VAL A 140 13.43 1.67 -8.09
C VAL A 140 14.55 2.00 -9.07
N ALA A 141 15.76 2.27 -8.57
CA ALA A 141 16.91 2.55 -9.44
C ALA A 141 17.21 1.37 -10.38
N ARG A 142 17.16 0.13 -9.88
CA ARG A 142 17.31 -1.08 -10.71
C ARG A 142 16.18 -1.26 -11.71
N LEU A 143 14.94 -0.98 -11.32
CA LEU A 143 13.80 -1.02 -12.24
C LEU A 143 14.00 -0.05 -13.40
N ILE A 144 14.37 1.20 -13.11
CA ILE A 144 14.64 2.22 -14.15
C ILE A 144 15.76 1.76 -15.09
N ALA A 145 16.85 1.24 -14.55
CA ALA A 145 17.99 0.76 -15.34
C ALA A 145 17.66 -0.47 -16.21
N GLY A 146 16.67 -1.27 -15.81
CA GLY A 146 16.24 -2.48 -16.51
C GLY A 146 15.16 -2.26 -17.58
N MET A 147 14.76 -1.01 -17.85
CA MET A 147 13.74 -0.71 -18.85
C MET A 147 14.34 -0.53 -20.25
N ASP A 148 13.63 -1.04 -21.27
CA ASP A 148 14.02 -0.94 -22.68
C ASP A 148 13.94 0.50 -23.25
N GLY A 149 13.64 1.48 -22.41
CA GLY A 149 13.49 2.88 -22.74
C GLY A 149 13.41 3.74 -21.48
N THR A 150 13.01 5.00 -21.64
CA THR A 150 12.93 5.94 -20.53
C THR A 150 11.47 6.21 -20.16
N PRO A 151 10.90 5.47 -19.19
CA PRO A 151 9.49 5.64 -18.83
C PRO A 151 9.27 6.96 -18.10
N LEU A 152 8.03 7.47 -18.19
CA LEU A 152 7.57 8.46 -17.24
C LEU A 152 7.50 7.82 -15.85
N LEU A 153 7.95 8.51 -14.81
CA LEU A 153 7.88 7.96 -13.45
C LEU A 153 6.68 8.53 -12.71
N ALA A 154 6.02 7.70 -11.90
CA ALA A 154 4.95 8.14 -11.01
C ALA A 154 5.12 7.54 -9.62
N GLY A 155 4.92 8.35 -8.58
CA GLY A 155 4.87 7.92 -7.18
C GLY A 155 3.62 8.43 -6.50
N LEU A 156 3.01 7.58 -5.67
CA LEU A 156 1.85 7.94 -4.85
C LEU A 156 2.24 7.91 -3.37
N SER A 157 1.77 8.91 -2.61
CA SER A 157 1.96 9.03 -1.17
C SER A 157 3.44 8.88 -0.77
N GLN A 158 3.77 7.94 0.10
CA GLN A 158 5.14 7.70 0.56
C GLN A 158 6.13 7.30 -0.54
N SER A 159 5.66 6.84 -1.71
CA SER A 159 6.54 6.38 -2.80
C SER A 159 7.12 7.52 -3.62
N GLY A 160 6.60 8.75 -3.53
CA GLY A 160 7.12 9.88 -4.30
C GLY A 160 8.59 10.21 -4.03
N PRO A 161 9.03 10.38 -2.76
CA PRO A 161 10.44 10.56 -2.43
C PRO A 161 11.32 9.39 -2.89
N VAL A 162 10.81 8.15 -2.81
CA VAL A 162 11.52 6.94 -3.27
C VAL A 162 11.76 6.98 -4.78
N VAL A 163 10.74 7.36 -5.56
CA VAL A 163 10.84 7.51 -7.01
C VAL A 163 11.87 8.55 -7.39
N LEU A 164 11.84 9.72 -6.71
CA LEU A 164 12.78 10.79 -6.97
C LEU A 164 14.23 10.36 -6.67
N ALA A 165 14.47 9.78 -5.50
CA ALA A 165 15.79 9.30 -5.11
C ALA A 165 16.28 8.16 -6.01
N GLY A 166 15.40 7.22 -6.37
CA GLY A 166 15.72 6.11 -7.27
C GLY A 166 16.08 6.58 -8.67
N ALA A 167 15.39 7.60 -9.20
CA ALA A 167 15.70 8.20 -10.49
C ALA A 167 17.08 8.87 -10.50
N LEU A 168 17.40 9.63 -9.44
CA LEU A 168 18.72 10.24 -9.28
C LEU A 168 19.83 9.20 -9.14
N LEU A 169 19.59 8.13 -8.37
CA LEU A 169 20.53 7.04 -8.19
C LEU A 169 20.77 6.26 -9.50
N ALA A 170 19.71 5.96 -10.26
CA ALA A 170 19.82 5.34 -11.58
C ALA A 170 20.62 6.23 -12.54
N HIS A 171 20.34 7.54 -12.54
CA HIS A 171 21.07 8.49 -13.37
C HIS A 171 22.55 8.57 -13.01
N ALA A 172 22.89 8.62 -11.72
CA ALA A 172 24.26 8.58 -11.24
C ALA A 172 25.01 7.30 -11.66
N ARG A 173 24.27 6.23 -11.99
CA ARG A 173 24.79 4.94 -12.48
C ARG A 173 24.71 4.78 -14.00
N GLY A 174 24.37 5.85 -14.72
CA GLY A 174 24.42 5.90 -16.19
C GLY A 174 23.08 5.75 -16.90
N SER A 175 21.95 5.62 -16.20
CA SER A 175 20.64 5.67 -16.83
C SER A 175 20.30 7.08 -17.34
N ALA A 176 19.53 7.16 -18.43
CA ALA A 176 18.98 8.43 -18.89
C ALA A 176 18.00 8.99 -17.85
N LEU A 177 17.93 10.32 -17.75
CA LEU A 177 16.91 10.97 -16.93
C LEU A 177 15.51 10.72 -17.51
N PRO A 178 14.49 10.48 -16.66
CA PRO A 178 13.13 10.29 -17.12
C PRO A 178 12.59 11.55 -17.83
N PRO A 179 11.69 11.40 -18.81
CA PRO A 179 11.04 12.54 -19.46
C PRO A 179 10.19 13.38 -18.49
N GLY A 180 9.81 12.79 -17.34
CA GLY A 180 9.12 13.48 -16.26
C GLY A 180 8.89 12.58 -15.05
N ILE A 181 8.58 13.20 -13.92
CA ILE A 181 8.22 12.54 -12.66
C ILE A 181 6.93 13.14 -12.14
N ILE A 182 5.93 12.31 -11.85
CA ILE A 182 4.65 12.69 -11.27
C ILE A 182 4.61 12.27 -9.80
N LEU A 183 4.36 13.23 -8.92
CA LEU A 183 4.23 13.01 -7.48
C LEU A 183 2.78 13.26 -7.04
N LEU A 184 2.07 12.20 -6.64
CA LEU A 184 0.67 12.25 -6.25
C LEU A 184 0.56 12.19 -4.73
N GLY A 185 0.12 13.28 -4.09
CA GLY A 185 -0.02 13.34 -2.64
C GLY A 185 1.25 12.96 -1.87
N SER A 186 2.42 13.26 -2.44
CA SER A 186 3.72 12.77 -1.96
C SER A 186 4.55 13.93 -1.40
N PRO A 187 4.48 14.24 -0.10
CA PRO A 187 5.31 15.30 0.49
C PRO A 187 6.80 14.90 0.39
N VAL A 188 7.62 15.79 -0.18
CA VAL A 188 9.07 15.59 -0.31
C VAL A 188 9.82 16.16 0.88
N ASP A 189 9.50 17.39 1.27
CA ASP A 189 10.00 18.01 2.49
C ASP A 189 8.91 17.97 3.56
N THR A 190 9.02 17.01 4.49
CA THR A 190 8.05 16.81 5.58
C THR A 190 8.06 17.93 6.62
N ARG A 191 9.03 18.85 6.56
CA ARG A 191 9.09 20.04 7.43
C ARG A 191 8.16 21.15 6.94
N GLN A 192 7.78 21.12 5.67
CA GLN A 192 6.92 22.13 5.07
C GLN A 192 5.44 21.74 5.21
N ALA A 193 4.58 22.74 5.44
CA ALA A 193 3.14 22.53 5.66
C ALA A 193 2.83 21.52 6.79
N ALA A 194 3.59 21.61 7.89
CA ALA A 194 3.44 20.75 9.05
C ALA A 194 2.00 20.84 9.62
N GLY A 195 1.28 19.71 9.59
CA GLY A 195 -0.03 19.58 10.20
C GLY A 195 0.04 19.40 11.72
N PRO A 196 -1.11 19.34 12.41
CA PRO A 196 -1.17 19.06 13.85
C PRO A 196 -0.47 17.76 14.26
N LEU A 197 -0.56 16.72 13.42
CA LEU A 197 0.19 15.48 13.62
C LEU A 197 1.69 15.72 13.60
N GLN A 198 2.20 16.43 12.59
CA GLN A 198 3.64 16.67 12.46
C GLN A 198 4.19 17.41 13.69
N HIS A 199 3.48 18.44 14.16
CA HIS A 199 3.85 19.14 15.39
C HIS A 199 3.88 18.22 16.63
N TRP A 200 2.96 17.26 16.72
CA TRP A 200 2.97 16.29 17.81
C TRP A 200 4.15 15.30 17.68
N LEU A 201 4.46 14.86 16.46
CA LEU A 201 5.61 13.99 16.19
C LEU A 201 6.94 14.70 16.49
N ASP A 202 7.04 16.00 16.23
CA ASP A 202 8.24 16.81 16.50
C ASP A 202 8.57 16.92 18.01
N LEU A 203 7.60 16.66 18.88
CA LEU A 203 7.80 16.61 20.34
C LEU A 203 8.37 15.27 20.83
N LEU A 204 8.37 14.24 19.98
CA LEU A 204 8.87 12.92 20.35
C LEU A 204 10.39 12.85 20.18
N PRO A 205 11.13 12.24 21.12
CA PRO A 205 12.54 11.95 20.92
C PRO A 205 12.78 11.10 19.66
N GLU A 206 13.92 11.31 19.00
CA GLU A 206 14.33 10.49 17.85
C GLU A 206 14.28 9.00 18.19
N GLY A 207 13.80 8.17 17.25
CA GLY A 207 13.64 6.72 17.44
C GLY A 207 12.39 6.30 18.23
N SER A 208 11.66 7.23 18.86
CA SER A 208 10.44 6.91 19.62
C SER A 208 9.39 6.22 18.75
N LEU A 209 9.16 6.72 17.54
CA LEU A 209 8.18 6.14 16.60
C LEU A 209 8.55 4.73 16.21
N GLU A 210 9.81 4.46 15.86
CA GLU A 210 10.25 3.11 15.52
C GLU A 210 10.05 2.17 16.70
N SER A 211 10.44 2.58 17.92
CA SER A 211 10.32 1.74 19.11
C SER A 211 8.86 1.43 19.51
N GLN A 212 7.92 2.35 19.24
CA GLN A 212 6.54 2.24 19.68
C GLN A 212 5.60 1.68 18.59
N LEU A 213 5.86 1.99 17.32
CA LEU A 213 4.99 1.64 16.21
C LEU A 213 5.50 0.45 15.39
N ALA A 214 6.78 0.06 15.52
CA ALA A 214 7.26 -1.17 14.92
C ALA A 214 6.88 -2.38 15.79
N ALA A 215 6.18 -3.34 15.19
CA ALA A 215 5.85 -4.60 15.81
C ALA A 215 6.68 -5.73 15.22
N VAL A 216 6.98 -6.75 16.03
CA VAL A 216 7.64 -7.97 15.57
C VAL A 216 6.60 -8.94 15.01
N THR A 217 6.82 -9.42 13.79
CA THR A 217 5.99 -10.43 13.14
C THR A 217 6.05 -11.75 13.92
N PRO A 218 4.91 -12.35 14.28
CA PRO A 218 4.87 -13.61 15.06
C PRO A 218 5.30 -14.85 14.28
N GLU A 219 5.66 -15.92 15.01
CA GLU A 219 6.18 -17.20 14.49
C GLU A 219 5.28 -17.93 13.48
N ARG A 220 3.98 -17.64 13.48
CA ARG A 220 3.01 -18.26 12.56
C ARG A 220 3.11 -17.75 11.11
N TYR A 221 3.79 -16.63 10.88
CA TYR A 221 3.97 -16.08 9.54
C TYR A 221 5.36 -16.39 9.00
N ARG A 222 5.50 -16.40 7.66
CA ARG A 222 6.78 -16.68 7.00
C ARG A 222 7.87 -15.66 7.34
N GLY A 223 7.50 -14.41 7.60
CA GLY A 223 8.39 -13.33 8.02
C GLY A 223 8.55 -13.20 9.53
N ALA A 224 8.39 -14.29 10.29
CA ALA A 224 8.54 -14.32 11.74
C ALA A 224 9.84 -13.67 12.23
N GLY A 225 9.75 -12.70 13.13
CA GLY A 225 10.89 -11.93 13.65
C GLY A 225 11.12 -10.59 12.94
N ARG A 226 10.47 -10.33 11.80
CA ARG A 226 10.61 -9.06 11.09
C ARG A 226 9.95 -7.92 11.87
N LYS A 227 10.58 -6.75 11.90
CA LYS A 227 9.93 -5.52 12.38
C LYS A 227 9.08 -4.91 11.25
N VAL A 228 7.81 -4.66 11.52
CA VAL A 228 6.83 -4.13 10.56
C VAL A 228 6.02 -3.01 11.20
N TYR A 229 5.48 -2.10 10.39
CA TYR A 229 4.49 -1.11 10.85
C TYR A 229 3.07 -1.61 10.53
N PRO A 230 2.33 -2.19 11.49
CA PRO A 230 1.07 -2.87 11.23
C PRO A 230 0.00 -1.94 10.68
N GLY A 231 -0.80 -2.41 9.72
CA GLY A 231 -1.89 -1.63 9.13
C GLY A 231 -2.92 -1.10 10.14
N PHE A 232 -3.15 -1.81 11.25
CA PHE A 232 -3.99 -1.30 12.33
C PHE A 232 -3.41 -0.04 12.99
N TYR A 233 -2.10 0.01 13.24
CA TYR A 233 -1.48 1.22 13.77
C TYR A 233 -1.51 2.36 12.75
N GLN A 234 -1.36 2.05 11.46
CA GLN A 234 -1.54 3.04 10.39
C GLN A 234 -2.95 3.63 10.41
N LEU A 235 -3.97 2.78 10.47
CA LEU A 235 -5.38 3.20 10.49
C LEU A 235 -5.71 4.01 11.74
N MET A 236 -5.28 3.53 12.92
CA MET A 236 -5.51 4.25 14.19
C MET A 236 -4.81 5.61 14.20
N THR A 237 -3.59 5.70 13.68
CA THR A 237 -2.88 6.96 13.53
C THR A 237 -3.65 7.89 12.59
N TYR A 238 -4.07 7.41 11.41
CA TYR A 238 -4.86 8.20 10.48
C TYR A 238 -6.19 8.69 11.08
N ALA A 239 -6.91 7.83 11.79
CA ALA A 239 -8.17 8.16 12.44
C ALA A 239 -7.99 9.20 13.54
N ALA A 240 -6.92 9.08 14.34
CA ALA A 240 -6.61 10.04 15.39
C ALA A 240 -6.23 11.42 14.83
N THR A 241 -5.57 11.45 13.68
CA THR A 241 -5.00 12.70 13.12
C THR A 241 -5.92 13.37 12.11
N ASN A 242 -6.84 12.60 11.51
CA ASN A 242 -7.82 13.08 10.53
C ASN A 242 -9.23 12.57 10.89
N PRO A 243 -9.77 12.92 12.07
CA PRO A 243 -11.02 12.33 12.56
C PRO A 243 -12.22 12.65 11.66
N GLY A 244 -12.28 13.86 11.07
CA GLY A 244 -13.35 14.25 10.14
C GLY A 244 -13.37 13.38 8.89
N SER A 245 -12.23 13.29 8.18
CA SER A 245 -12.09 12.47 6.97
C SER A 245 -12.31 10.98 7.27
N TYR A 246 -11.87 10.51 8.43
CA TYR A 246 -12.14 9.14 8.86
C TYR A 246 -13.65 8.88 9.02
N LEU A 247 -14.38 9.75 9.74
CA LEU A 247 -15.82 9.61 9.92
C LEU A 247 -16.60 9.70 8.61
N GLU A 248 -16.20 10.58 7.70
CA GLU A 248 -16.78 10.69 6.36
C GLU A 248 -16.57 9.41 5.55
N THR A 249 -15.35 8.86 5.57
CA THR A 249 -15.04 7.57 4.91
C THR A 249 -15.89 6.43 5.49
N GLN A 250 -16.03 6.37 6.82
CA GLN A 250 -16.87 5.37 7.48
C GLN A 250 -18.35 5.53 7.10
N ALA A 251 -18.86 6.77 7.02
CA ALA A 251 -20.24 7.04 6.62
C ALA A 251 -20.53 6.65 5.16
N GLY A 252 -19.60 6.95 4.25
CA GLY A 252 -19.68 6.52 2.85
C GLY A 252 -19.69 5.00 2.74
N LEU A 253 -18.78 4.32 3.46
CA LEU A 253 -18.72 2.86 3.50
C LEU A 253 -20.01 2.23 4.04
N TRP A 254 -20.59 2.80 5.11
CA TRP A 254 -21.90 2.39 5.61
C TRP A 254 -23.00 2.52 4.56
N SER A 255 -22.96 3.57 3.75
CA SER A 255 -23.96 3.84 2.72
C SER A 255 -23.82 2.90 1.51
N GLU A 256 -22.62 2.43 1.20
CA GLU A 256 -22.37 1.44 0.13
C GLU A 256 -22.78 0.01 0.52
N LEU A 257 -22.77 -0.31 1.82
CA LEU A 257 -23.01 -1.66 2.33
C LEU A 257 -24.46 -1.96 2.72
N LEU A 258 -25.30 -0.93 2.81
CA LEU A 258 -26.74 -1.02 3.12
C LEU A 258 -27.59 -1.00 1.84
#